data_AF-A0AAP6DAG6-F1
#
_entry.id   AF-A0AAP6DAG6-F1
#
_cell.length_a   1.000
_cell.length_b   1.000
_cell.length_c   1.000
_cell.angle_alpha   90.00
_cell.angle_beta   90.00
_cell.angle_gamma   90.00
#
_symmetry.space_group_name_H-M   'P 1'
#
loop_
_entity.id
_entity.type
_entity.pdbx_description
1 polymer ?
#
loop_
_entity_poly.entity_id
_entity_poly.type
_entity_poly.pdbx_seq_one_letter_code
_entity_poly.pdbx_strand_id
1 'polypeptide(L)' 'MKLRELMLDVASLDPDLTIYIDSAWSPESHILLCAEPEDGSSPEGYDYFLEVFILQELFEDVPEITVERVIKYAQDDA' A
#
# COMPACT_ATOMS: atom_id res chain seq x y z
N MET A 1 -10.86 -2.41 4.30
CA MET A 1 -9.76 -3.22 4.86
C MET A 1 -8.77 -2.27 5.52
N LYS A 2 -8.06 -2.71 6.57
CA LYS A 2 -7.03 -1.90 7.24
C LYS A 2 -5.65 -2.22 6.67
N LEU A 3 -4.74 -1.24 6.72
CA LEU A 3 -3.36 -1.45 6.28
C LEU A 3 -2.70 -2.64 7.00
N ARG A 4 -2.83 -2.74 8.33
CA ARG A 4 -2.29 -3.89 9.08
C ARG A 4 -2.84 -5.24 8.64
N GLU A 5 -4.07 -5.30 8.12
CA GLU A 5 -4.68 -6.54 7.65
C GLU A 5 -4.10 -6.94 6.30
N LEU A 6 -3.80 -5.96 5.43
CA LEU A 6 -3.12 -6.17 4.16
C LEU A 6 -1.75 -6.81 4.35
N MET A 7 -1.04 -6.36 5.38
CA MET A 7 0.32 -6.82 5.70
C MET A 7 0.38 -8.30 6.11
N LEU A 8 -0.75 -8.94 6.42
CA LEU A 8 -0.79 -10.36 6.78
C LEU A 8 -0.74 -11.30 5.58
N ASP A 9 -1.09 -10.83 4.38
CA ASP A 9 -1.22 -11.68 3.19
C ASP A 9 -0.81 -10.95 1.89
N VAL A 10 0.32 -10.25 1.93
CA VAL A 10 0.85 -9.44 0.82
C VAL A 10 1.13 -10.27 -0.44
N ALA A 11 1.65 -11.49 -0.27
CA ALA A 11 2.02 -12.37 -1.37
C ALA A 11 0.83 -12.86 -2.21
N SER A 12 -0.39 -12.79 -1.66
CA SER A 12 -1.62 -13.22 -2.35
C SER A 12 -2.31 -12.07 -3.10
N LEU A 13 -1.81 -10.84 -2.97
CA LEU A 13 -2.37 -9.68 -3.64
C LEU A 13 -2.02 -9.69 -5.14
N ASP A 14 -2.92 -9.13 -5.94
CA ASP A 14 -2.71 -8.96 -7.38
C ASP A 14 -1.67 -7.86 -7.62
N PRO A 15 -0.51 -8.17 -8.24
CA PRO A 15 0.59 -7.22 -8.43
C PRO A 15 0.23 -6.05 -9.36
N ASP A 16 -0.79 -6.17 -10.19
CA ASP A 16 -1.24 -5.11 -11.10
C ASP A 16 -2.13 -4.05 -10.41
N LEU A 17 -2.39 -4.20 -9.10
CA LEU A 17 -3.18 -3.25 -8.31
C LEU A 17 -2.33 -2.21 -7.60
N THR A 18 -2.97 -1.09 -7.28
CA THR A 18 -2.40 -0.01 -6.48
C THR A 18 -3.11 0.08 -5.14
N ILE A 19 -2.33 0.29 -4.08
CA ILE A 19 -2.82 0.52 -2.72
C ILE A 19 -2.99 2.02 -2.57
N TYR A 20 -4.19 2.43 -2.18
CA TYR A 20 -4.51 3.78 -1.76
C TYR A 20 -4.83 3.79 -0.27
N ILE A 21 -4.47 4.85 0.44
CA ILE A 21 -4.59 4.96 1.90
C ILE A 21 -5.36 6.22 2.29
N ASP A 22 -6.10 6.16 3.39
CA ASP A 22 -6.65 7.39 3.96
C ASP A 22 -5.55 8.33 4.49
N SER A 23 -5.85 9.62 4.55
CA SER A 23 -4.94 10.68 4.99
C SER A 23 -4.34 10.53 6.40
N ALA A 24 -4.72 9.51 7.18
CA ALA A 24 -4.15 9.26 8.49
C ALA A 24 -2.79 8.51 8.44
N TRP A 25 -2.50 7.77 7.37
CA TRP A 25 -1.24 7.03 7.16
C TRP A 25 -0.76 6.26 8.41
N SER A 26 -1.62 5.37 8.92
CA SER A 26 -1.40 4.60 10.14
C SER A 26 -1.70 3.11 9.91
N PRO A 27 -1.25 2.20 10.80
CA PRO A 27 -1.62 0.79 10.71
C PRO A 27 -3.14 0.54 10.72
N GLU A 28 -3.90 1.46 11.33
CA GLU A 28 -5.36 1.46 11.40
C GLU A 28 -6.03 2.23 10.26
N SER A 29 -5.25 2.78 9.32
CA SER A 29 -5.79 3.48 8.15
C SER A 29 -6.58 2.51 7.28
N HIS A 30 -7.67 3.03 6.72
CA HIS A 30 -8.39 2.34 5.67
C HIS A 30 -7.58 2.39 4.40
N ILE A 31 -7.64 1.28 3.67
CA ILE A 31 -7.04 1.16 2.36
C ILE A 31 -8.09 0.77 1.32
N LEU A 32 -7.77 1.15 0.09
CA LEU A 32 -8.48 0.74 -1.11
C LEU A 32 -7.49 0.10 -2.08
N LEU A 33 -7.84 -1.06 -2.61
CA LEU A 33 -7.09 -1.75 -3.66
C LEU A 33 -7.88 -1.61 -4.96
N CYS A 34 -7.30 -0.95 -5.95
CA CYS A 34 -7.87 -0.87 -7.28
C CYS A 34 -6.76 -0.62 -8.31
N ALA A 35 -7.07 -0.86 -9.59
CA ALA A 35 -6.18 -0.50 -10.67
C ALA A 35 -5.97 1.02 -10.68
N GLU A 36 -4.73 1.44 -10.98
CA GLU A 36 -4.45 2.85 -11.18
C GLU A 36 -5.30 3.42 -12.31
N PRO A 37 -5.99 4.56 -12.11
CA PRO A 37 -6.70 5.25 -13.17
C PRO A 37 -5.76 5.67 -14.31
N GLU A 38 -6.23 5.57 -15.56
CA GLU A 38 -5.43 5.97 -16.74
C GLU A 38 -5.03 7.45 -16.74
N ASP A 39 -5.72 8.29 -15.96
CA ASP A 39 -5.41 9.70 -15.80
C ASP A 39 -4.45 10.00 -14.63
N GLY A 40 -3.97 8.96 -13.93
CA GLY A 40 -3.08 9.07 -12.77
C GLY A 40 -3.74 9.71 -11.55
N SER A 41 -5.08 9.78 -11.53
CA SER A 41 -5.82 10.36 -10.41
C SER A 41 -5.89 9.38 -9.23
N SER A 42 -6.12 9.92 -8.03
CA SER A 42 -6.41 9.10 -6.84
C SER A 42 -7.92 9.01 -6.59
N PRO A 43 -8.43 7.88 -6.08
CA PRO A 43 -9.82 7.76 -5.65
C PRO A 43 -10.20 8.80 -4.59
N GLU A 44 -11.45 9.27 -4.61
CA GLU A 44 -11.91 10.32 -3.68
C GLU A 44 -11.74 9.88 -2.21
N GLY A 45 -11.05 10.71 -1.42
CA GLY A 45 -10.82 10.48 0.00
C GLY A 45 -9.63 9.57 0.33
N TYR A 46 -8.85 9.17 -0.67
CA TYR A 46 -7.63 8.40 -0.50
C TYR A 46 -6.45 9.06 -1.23
N ASP A 47 -5.27 8.89 -0.67
CA ASP A 47 -3.99 9.26 -1.26
C ASP A 47 -3.34 8.01 -1.87
N TYR A 48 -2.51 8.21 -2.89
CA TYR A 48 -1.60 7.18 -3.36
C TYR A 48 -0.71 6.72 -2.21
N PHE A 49 -0.59 5.40 -2.03
CA PHE A 49 0.28 4.80 -1.03
C PHE A 49 1.44 4.05 -1.67
N LEU A 50 1.14 2.97 -2.39
CA LEU A 50 2.16 2.15 -3.03
C LEU A 50 1.53 1.16 -4.02
N GLU A 51 2.24 0.81 -5.09
CA GLU A 51 1.86 -0.30 -5.96
C GLU A 51 2.08 -1.66 -5.27
N VAL A 52 1.21 -2.64 -5.55
CA VAL A 52 1.29 -3.96 -4.89
C VAL A 52 2.59 -4.69 -5.23
N PHE A 53 3.07 -4.60 -6.47
CA PHE A 53 4.33 -5.27 -6.83
C PHE A 53 5.53 -4.70 -6.04
N ILE A 54 5.60 -3.38 -5.82
CA ILE A 54 6.68 -2.76 -5.01
C ILE A 54 6.60 -3.28 -3.58
N LEU A 55 5.38 -3.37 -3.03
CA LEU A 55 5.19 -3.92 -1.69
C LEU A 55 5.65 -5.38 -1.60
N GLN A 56 5.37 -6.20 -2.61
CA GLN A 56 5.82 -7.59 -2.66
C GLN A 56 7.35 -7.68 -2.74
N GLU A 57 8.00 -6.87 -3.59
CA GLU A 57 9.46 -6.80 -3.68
C GLU A 57 10.09 -6.43 -2.33
N LEU A 58 9.52 -5.47 -1.60
CA LEU A 58 9.98 -5.09 -0.25
C LEU A 58 9.93 -6.24 0.76
N PHE A 59 8.89 -7.07 0.69
CA PHE A 59 8.74 -8.24 1.56
C PHE A 59 9.71 -9.37 1.19
N GLU A 60 10.03 -9.52 -0.10
CA GLU A 60 11.04 -10.48 -0.56
C GLU A 60 12.46 -10.08 -0.12
N ASP A 61 12.78 -8.79 -0.19
CA ASP A 61 14.10 -8.27 0.20
C ASP A 61 14.29 -8.17 1.72
N VAL A 62 13.20 -7.96 2.49
CA VAL A 62 13.24 -7.73 3.93
C VAL A 62 12.30 -8.68 4.68
N PRO A 63 12.80 -9.82 5.20
CA PRO A 63 11.97 -10.88 5.79
C PRO A 63 11.24 -10.51 7.10
N GLU A 64 11.43 -9.30 7.62
CA GLU A 64 10.80 -8.79 8.86
C GLU A 64 10.38 -7.31 8.71
N ILE A 65 9.78 -6.96 7.57
CA ILE A 65 9.28 -5.61 7.36
C ILE A 65 8.04 -5.33 8.23
N THR A 66 8.03 -4.20 8.93
CA THR A 66 6.90 -3.76 9.77
C THR A 66 5.99 -2.81 9.00
N VAL A 67 4.73 -2.70 9.43
CA VAL A 67 3.76 -1.78 8.83
C VAL A 67 4.27 -0.34 8.83
N GLU A 68 4.88 0.07 9.93
CA GLU A 68 5.48 1.39 10.10
C GLU A 68 6.64 1.64 9.13
N ARG A 69 7.40 0.59 8.79
CA ARG A 69 8.48 0.70 7.81
C ARG A 69 7.95 0.82 6.38
N VAL A 70 6.86 0.12 6.06
CA VAL A 70 6.16 0.28 4.78
C VAL A 70 5.57 1.69 4.65
N ILE A 71 4.91 2.19 5.70
CA ILE A 71 4.39 3.56 5.72
C ILE A 71 5.50 4.56 5.47
N LYS A 72 6.64 4.41 6.16
CA LYS A 72 7.78 5.30 5.96
C LYS A 72 8.33 5.22 4.54
N TYR A 73 8.45 4.01 3.98
CA TYR A 73 8.90 3.83 2.61
C TYR A 73 7.97 4.55 1.62
N ALA A 74 6.66 4.34 1.74
CA ALA A 74 5.66 5.02 0.90
C ALA A 74 5.71 6.54 1.02
N GLN A 75 5.95 7.08 2.23
CA GLN A 75 6.10 8.52 2.45
C GLN A 75 7.37 9.12 1.82
N ASP A 76 8.42 8.30 1.68
CA ASP A 76 9.67 8.73 1.05
C ASP A 76 9.59 8.63 -0.49
N ASP A 77 8.66 7.82 -1.04
CA ASP A 77 8.42 7.62 -2.48
C ASP A 77 7.41 8.61 -3.08
N ALA A 78 6.36 8.97 -2.32
CA ALA A 78 5.27 9.88 -2.71
C ALA A 78 5.69 11.37 -2.77
#